data_AF-A0A7H4MX65-F1
#
_entry.id   AF-A0A7H4MX65-F1
#
_cell.length_a   1.000
_cell.length_b   1.000
_cell.length_c   1.000
_cell.angle_alpha   90.00
_cell.angle_beta   90.00
_cell.angle_gamma   90.00
#
_symmetry.space_group_name_H-M   'P 1'
#
loop_
_entity.id
_entity.type
_entity.pdbx_description
1 polymer ?
#
loop_
_entity_poly.entity_id
_entity_poly.type
_entity_poly.pdbx_seq_one_letter_code
_entity_poly.pdbx_strand_id
1 'polypeptide(L)' 'MIGVGLVTEAQQAEEALQNGDADLIAIARAVLYNPHWPWHAAAALGAQVSVPPQYLRSEPHGLKGTLKSNR' A
#
# COMPACT_ATOMS: atom_id res chain seq x y z
N MET A 1 -12.44 -9.57 11.02
CA MET A 1 -11.19 -10.13 11.58
C MET A 1 -9.99 -9.36 11.03
N ILE A 2 -8.96 -9.11 11.85
CA ILE A 2 -7.71 -8.48 11.40
C ILE A 2 -6.66 -9.59 11.21
N GLY A 3 -6.14 -9.75 9.99
CA GLY A 3 -5.06 -10.66 9.65
C GLY A 3 -3.70 -10.07 10.02
N VAL A 4 -2.81 -10.92 10.56
CA VAL A 4 -1.44 -10.55 10.95
C VAL A 4 -0.46 -11.63 10.50
N GLY A 5 0.75 -11.25 10.09
CA GLY A 5 1.87 -12.18 9.89
C GLY A 5 2.54 -12.08 8.52
N LEU A 6 3.84 -11.74 8.54
CA LEU A 6 4.79 -11.84 7.41
C LEU A 6 4.33 -11.31 6.04
N VAL A 7 3.35 -10.40 6.00
CA VAL A 7 2.97 -9.71 4.76
C VAL A 7 4.11 -8.79 4.34
N THR A 8 4.79 -9.16 3.25
CA THR A 8 5.84 -8.34 2.62
C THR A 8 5.43 -7.80 1.26
N GLU A 9 4.59 -8.56 0.53
CA GLU A 9 4.14 -8.22 -0.81
C GLU A 9 2.69 -7.73 -0.83
N ALA A 10 2.39 -6.81 -1.75
CA ALA A 10 1.07 -6.22 -1.88
C ALA A 10 0.02 -7.25 -2.34
N GLN A 11 0.39 -8.13 -3.28
CA GLN A 11 -0.47 -9.17 -3.83
C GLN A 11 -0.91 -10.16 -2.75
N GLN A 12 -0.02 -10.55 -1.85
CA GLN A 12 -0.36 -11.43 -0.72
C GLN A 12 -1.43 -10.79 0.19
N ALA A 13 -1.33 -9.48 0.43
CA ALA A 13 -2.32 -8.76 1.23
C ALA A 13 -3.67 -8.69 0.51
N GLU A 14 -3.65 -8.39 -0.79
CA GLU A 14 -4.86 -8.32 -1.63
C GLU A 14 -5.56 -9.68 -1.73
N GLU A 15 -4.82 -10.76 -1.95
CA GLU A 15 -5.37 -12.12 -2.03
C GLU A 15 -6.09 -12.51 -0.73
N ALA A 16 -5.50 -12.23 0.43
CA ALA A 16 -6.13 -12.51 1.73
C ALA A 16 -7.45 -11.74 1.92
N LEU A 17 -7.54 -10.52 1.39
CA LEU A 17 -8.77 -9.72 1.42
C LEU A 17 -9.82 -10.29 0.44
N GLN A 18 -9.42 -10.57 -0.81
CA GLN A 18 -10.32 -11.10 -1.85
C GLN A 18 -10.88 -12.48 -1.50
N ASN A 19 -10.10 -13.31 -0.81
CA ASN A 19 -10.53 -14.64 -0.35
C ASN A 19 -11.42 -14.58 0.89
N GLY A 20 -11.54 -13.42 1.56
CA GLY A 20 -12.29 -13.27 2.79
C GLY A 20 -11.60 -13.84 4.03
N ASP A 21 -10.29 -14.10 3.96
CA ASP A 21 -9.49 -14.60 5.10
C ASP A 21 -9.33 -13.52 6.18
N ALA A 22 -9.39 -12.24 5.78
CA ALA A 22 -9.38 -11.10 6.68
C ALA A 22 -10.16 -9.92 6.09
N ASP A 23 -10.67 -9.05 6.97
CA ASP A 23 -11.29 -7.77 6.58
C ASP A 23 -10.26 -6.63 6.58
N LEU A 24 -9.16 -6.81 7.33
CA LEU A 24 -8.08 -5.85 7.50
C LEU A 24 -6.75 -6.59 7.64
N ILE A 25 -5.67 -6.01 7.11
CA ILE A 25 -4.31 -6.57 7.23
C ILE A 25 -3.44 -5.62 8.07
N ALA A 26 -2.89 -6.11 9.18
CA ALA A 26 -1.91 -5.35 9.95
C ALA A 26 -0.48 -5.67 9.50
N ILE A 27 0.31 -4.63 9.27
CA ILE A 27 1.68 -4.73 8.74
C ILE A 27 2.65 -4.08 9.73
N ALA A 28 3.74 -4.79 10.07
CA ALA A 28 4.74 -4.33 11.04
C ALA A 28 6.13 -4.17 10.40
N ARG A 29 6.88 -5.26 10.27
CA ARG A 29 8.29 -5.24 9.81
C ARG A 29 8.47 -4.64 8.41
N ALA A 30 7.53 -4.88 7.49
CA ALA A 30 7.62 -4.33 6.14
C ALA A 30 7.53 -2.80 6.11
N VAL A 31 6.70 -2.20 6.98
CA VAL A 31 6.60 -0.73 7.12
C VAL A 31 7.83 -0.14 7.80
N LEU A 32 8.45 -0.87 8.74
CA LEU A 32 9.72 -0.43 9.34
C LEU A 32 10.87 -0.42 8.32
N TYR A 33 10.93 -1.42 7.45
CA TYR A 33 11.95 -1.50 6.39
C TYR A 33 11.68 -0.51 5.24
N ASN A 34 10.41 -0.33 4.87
CA ASN A 34 9.96 0.62 3.86
C ASN A 34 8.77 1.44 4.39
N PRO A 35 8.98 2.68 4.88
CA PRO A 35 7.90 3.49 5.44
C PRO A 35 6.84 3.89 4.40
N HIS A 36 7.18 3.87 3.11
CA HIS A 36 6.24 4.12 2.01
C HIS A 36 5.69 2.82 1.40
N TRP A 37 5.74 1.70 2.15
CA TRP A 37 5.15 0.43 1.73
C TRP A 37 3.73 0.57 1.15
N PRO A 38 2.81 1.36 1.76
CA PRO A 38 1.47 1.54 1.18
C PRO A 38 1.45 2.19 -0.20
N TRP A 39 2.43 3.05 -0.52
CA TRP A 39 2.52 3.70 -1.84
C TRP A 39 2.99 2.70 -2.89
N HIS A 40 3.95 1.86 -2.52
CA HIS A 40 4.45 0.80 -3.39
C HIS A 40 3.36 -0.25 -3.62
N ALA A 41 2.59 -0.58 -2.58
CA ALA A 41 1.44 -1.47 -2.70
C ALA A 41 0.36 -0.89 -3.62
N ALA A 42 0.03 0.39 -3.46
CA ALA A 42 -0.91 1.06 -4.35
C ALA A 42 -0.44 1.02 -5.82
N ALA A 43 0.83 1.34 -6.07
CA ALA A 43 1.42 1.26 -7.42
C ALA A 43 1.36 -0.17 -7.98
N ALA A 44 1.70 -1.19 -7.19
CA ALA A 44 1.73 -2.58 -7.61
C ALA A 44 0.33 -3.15 -7.91
N LEU A 45 -0.70 -2.65 -7.22
CA LEU A 45 -2.10 -3.06 -7.39
C LEU A 45 -2.89 -2.15 -8.34
N GLY A 46 -2.25 -1.14 -8.94
CA GLY A 46 -2.95 -0.15 -9.77
C GLY A 46 -3.96 0.72 -9.00
N ALA A 47 -3.81 0.80 -7.67
CA ALA A 47 -4.63 1.58 -6.78
C ALA A 47 -4.03 2.98 -6.52
N GLN A 48 -4.74 3.79 -5.72
CA GLN A 48 -4.34 5.15 -5.40
C GLN A 48 -4.26 5.35 -3.90
N VAL A 49 -3.30 6.15 -3.45
CA VAL A 49 -3.08 6.45 -2.04
C VAL A 49 -3.08 7.96 -1.79
N SER A 50 -3.74 8.38 -0.72
CA SER A 50 -3.77 9.77 -0.30
C SER A 50 -2.50 10.12 0.48
N VAL A 51 -1.82 11.20 0.09
CA VAL A 51 -0.55 11.64 0.67
C VAL A 51 -0.54 13.16 0.92
N PRO A 52 0.29 13.63 1.86
CA PRO A 52 0.57 15.06 1.99
C PRO A 52 1.03 15.68 0.66
N PRO A 53 0.56 16.89 0.27
CA PRO A 53 0.84 17.48 -1.04
C PRO A 53 2.32 17.64 -1.35
N GLN A 54 3.16 17.71 -0.33
CA GLN A 54 4.62 17.80 -0.42
C GLN A 54 5.24 16.60 -1.15
N TYR A 55 4.59 15.42 -1.11
CA TYR A 55 5.08 14.19 -1.71
C TYR A 55 4.56 13.93 -3.13
N LEU A 56 3.64 14.73 -3.67
CA LEU A 56 3.06 14.49 -5.00
C LEU A 56 4.11 14.42 -6.12
N ARG A 57 5.25 15.09 -5.92
CA ARG A 57 6.36 15.11 -6.90
C ARG A 57 7.33 13.93 -6.78
N SER A 58 7.19 13.06 -5.78
CA SER A 58 8.04 11.87 -5.63
C SER A 58 7.56 10.67 -6.47
N GLU A 59 6.44 10.82 -7.17
CA GLU A 59 5.87 9.76 -7.98
C GLU A 59 6.78 9.38 -9.17
N PRO A 60 7.15 8.10 -9.33
CA PRO A 60 7.94 7.65 -10.46
C PRO A 60 7.24 7.89 -11.80
N HIS A 61 8.01 8.16 -12.85
CA HIS A 61 7.47 8.53 -14.17
C HIS A 61 6.47 7.51 -14.74
N GLY A 62 6.71 6.20 -14.52
CA GLY A 62 5.85 5.12 -15.00
C GLY A 62 4.65 4.80 -14.12
N LEU A 63 4.51 5.45 -12.96
CA LEU A 63 3.48 5.16 -11.95
C LEU A 63 2.59 6.37 -11.70
N LYS A 64 2.49 7.27 -12.69
CA LYS A 64 1.73 8.51 -12.54
C LYS A 64 0.27 8.26 -12.20
N GLY A 65 -0.23 8.98 -11.20
CA GLY A 65 -1.61 8.90 -10.73
C GLY A 65 -1.85 7.94 -9.57
N THR A 66 -0.81 7.32 -9.01
CA THR A 66 -0.82 6.56 -7.76
C THR A 66 -1.01 7.48 -6.54
N LEU A 67 -0.29 8.61 -6.49
CA LEU A 67 -0.33 9.54 -5.36
C LEU A 67 -1.43 10.60 -5.54
N LYS A 68 -2.33 10.72 -4.57
CA LYS A 68 -3.39 11.73 -4.53
C LYS A 68 -3.21 12.68 -3.35
N SER A 69 -3.49 13.97 -3.54
CA SER A 69 -3.47 14.96 -2.45
C SER A 69 -4.49 14.60 -1.37
N ASN A 70 -4.14 14.80 -0.10
CA ASN A 70 -5.06 14.72 1.03
C ASN A 70 -5.71 16.07 1.44
N ARG A 71 -5.39 17.15 0.72
CA ARG A 71 -6.16 18.40 0.74
C ARG A 71 -7.31 18.36 -0.26
#